data_AF-A0A6B2UT57-F1
#
_entry.id   AF-A0A6B2UT57-F1
#
_cell.length_a   1.000
_cell.length_b   1.000
_cell.length_c   1.000
_cell.angle_alpha   90.00
_cell.angle_beta   90.00
_cell.angle_gamma   90.00
#
_symmetry.space_group_name_H-M   'P 1'
#
loop_
_entity.id
_entity.type
_entity.pdbx_description
1 polymer ?
#
loop_
_entity_poly.entity_id
_entity_poly.type
_entity_poly.pdbx_seq_one_letter_code
_entity_poly.pdbx_strand_id
1 'polypeptide(L)'
;MGEWARDAGAVALQRLGLDRGGVDESTLRRLFARLDADRLDVVLGASALARTVLVVGRRVIVIDGKTVRGARGGGSPAPHLLAALAHGSRAVLGQVAVSEKSNEIPAARELLRLLDLEGTVVTMDALHI
;
A
#
# COMPACT_ATOMS: atom_id res chain seq x y z
N MET A 1 -4.90 7.88 14.15
CA MET A 1 -3.51 7.37 14.08
C MET A 1 -2.93 7.13 15.47
N GLY A 2 -3.29 7.91 16.50
CA GLY A 2 -2.73 7.78 17.85
C GLY A 2 -3.07 6.53 18.69
N GLU A 3 -4.06 5.71 18.33
CA GLU A 3 -4.35 4.46 19.07
C GLU A 3 -3.34 3.35 18.72
N TRP A 4 -3.06 3.18 17.43
CA TRP A 4 -2.11 2.19 16.90
C TRP A 4 -0.65 2.41 17.36
N ALA A 5 -0.27 3.66 17.62
CA ALA A 5 1.07 4.00 18.09
C ALA A 5 1.36 3.46 19.50
N ARG A 6 0.30 3.31 20.32
CA ARG A 6 0.40 2.75 21.69
C ARG A 6 0.43 1.22 21.69
N ASP A 7 -0.16 0.59 20.69
CA ASP A 7 -0.22 -0.86 20.54
C ASP A 7 1.04 -1.47 19.91
N ALA A 8 1.96 -0.63 19.41
CA ALA A 8 3.26 -1.08 18.92
C ALA A 8 4.11 -1.61 20.09
N GLY A 9 4.32 -2.93 20.15
CA GLY A 9 5.11 -3.56 21.21
C GLY A 9 6.54 -3.03 21.28
N ALA A 10 7.10 -2.96 22.48
CA ALA A 10 8.42 -2.35 22.76
C ALA A 10 9.56 -2.88 21.87
N VAL A 11 9.53 -4.17 21.52
CA VAL A 11 10.52 -4.80 20.63
C VAL A 11 10.47 -4.24 19.20
N ALA A 12 9.27 -3.96 18.68
CA ALA A 12 9.10 -3.39 17.35
C ALA A 12 9.63 -1.93 17.32
N LEU A 13 9.38 -1.17 18.38
CA LEU A 13 9.86 0.20 18.52
C LEU A 13 11.39 0.26 18.59
N GLN A 14 12.03 -0.62 19.37
CA GLN A 14 13.49 -0.72 19.44
C GLN A 14 14.12 -1.09 18.09
N ARG A 15 13.51 -2.02 17.34
CA ARG A 15 13.97 -2.36 15.98
C ARG A 15 13.91 -1.17 15.00
N LEU A 16 13.04 -0.20 15.27
CA LEU A 16 12.92 1.04 14.51
C LEU A 16 13.82 2.17 15.07
N GLY A 17 14.65 1.89 16.09
CA GLY A 17 15.52 2.87 16.75
C GLY A 17 14.78 3.84 17.68
N LEU A 18 13.56 3.49 18.11
CA LEU A 18 12.71 4.30 18.98
C LEU A 18 12.86 3.83 20.44
N ASP A 19 14.04 4.08 21.01
CA ASP A 19 14.47 3.51 22.30
C ASP A 19 13.92 4.22 23.54
N ARG A 20 13.30 5.40 23.37
CA ARG A 20 12.87 6.26 24.50
C ARG A 20 11.48 5.93 25.07
N GLY A 21 10.88 4.82 24.63
CA GLY A 21 9.51 4.42 25.00
C GLY A 21 8.44 5.27 24.30
N GLY A 22 7.19 4.75 24.27
CA GLY A 22 5.95 5.39 23.80
C GLY A 22 6.05 6.33 22.59
N VAL A 23 5.61 5.88 21.41
CA VAL A 23 5.54 6.76 20.23
C VAL A 23 4.19 7.48 20.22
N ASP A 24 4.22 8.81 20.12
CA ASP A 24 3.00 9.59 19.91
C ASP A 24 2.68 9.74 18.41
N GLU A 25 1.46 10.17 18.10
CA GLU A 25 1.05 10.41 16.71
C GLU A 25 1.96 11.43 16.00
N SER A 26 2.44 12.45 16.72
CA SER A 26 3.28 13.49 16.14
C SER A 26 4.64 12.97 15.66
N THR A 27 5.21 12.00 16.37
CA THR A 27 6.47 11.34 16.02
C THR A 27 6.29 10.43 14.82
N LEU A 28 5.23 9.61 14.79
CA LEU A 28 4.91 8.80 13.61
C LEU A 28 4.69 9.67 12.37
N ARG A 29 3.91 10.75 12.50
CA ARG A 29 3.64 11.67 11.37
C ARG A 29 4.93 12.27 10.80
N ARG A 30 5.85 12.72 11.66
CA ARG A 30 7.15 13.27 11.23
C ARG A 30 8.05 12.21 10.60
N LEU A 31 8.01 10.97 11.10
CA LEU A 31 8.75 9.85 10.52
C LEU A 31 8.23 9.55 9.11
N PHE A 32 6.93 9.29 8.96
CA PHE A 32 6.34 8.95 7.67
C PHE A 32 6.49 10.08 6.64
N ALA A 33 6.40 11.35 7.05
CA ALA A 33 6.64 12.48 6.16
C ALA A 33 8.09 12.58 5.62
N ARG A 34 9.04 11.87 6.24
CA ARG A 34 10.46 11.84 5.81
C ARG A 34 10.83 10.57 5.05
N LEU A 35 9.94 9.57 5.02
CA LEU A 35 10.18 8.32 4.32
C LEU A 35 9.82 8.47 2.84
N ASP A 36 10.61 7.79 2.02
CA ASP A 36 10.29 7.58 0.61
C ASP A 36 9.10 6.60 0.54
N ALA A 37 7.95 7.12 0.10
CA ALA A 37 6.70 6.37 0.09
C ALA A 37 6.75 5.18 -0.87
N ASP A 38 7.40 5.34 -2.03
CA ASP A 38 7.49 4.29 -3.05
C ASP A 38 8.38 3.16 -2.55
N ARG A 39 9.52 3.48 -1.92
CA ARG A 39 10.38 2.46 -1.31
C ARG A 39 9.69 1.73 -0.15
N LEU A 40 8.94 2.45 0.68
CA LEU A 40 8.19 1.84 1.77
C LEU A 40 7.15 0.86 1.22
N ASP A 41 6.46 1.23 0.15
CA ASP A 41 5.46 0.39 -0.50
C ASP A 41 6.07 -0.91 -1.05
N VAL A 42 7.22 -0.83 -1.72
CA VAL A 42 7.95 -2.01 -2.23
C VAL A 42 8.30 -2.98 -1.09
N VAL A 43 8.83 -2.48 0.03
CA VAL A 43 9.23 -3.32 1.17
C VAL A 43 8.01 -3.98 1.82
N LEU A 44 6.92 -3.22 2.01
CA LEU A 44 5.69 -3.75 2.57
C LEU A 44 5.04 -4.77 1.63
N GLY A 45 5.02 -4.50 0.32
CA GLY A 45 4.51 -5.39 -0.71
C GLY A 45 5.25 -6.72 -0.77
N ALA A 46 6.58 -6.69 -0.73
CA ALA A 46 7.40 -7.91 -0.69
C ALA A 46 7.13 -8.75 0.57
N SER A 47 7.02 -8.09 1.73
CA SER A 47 6.67 -8.76 3.00
C SER A 47 5.25 -9.35 2.96
N ALA A 48 4.31 -8.64 2.35
CA ALA A 48 2.93 -9.11 2.16
C ALA A 48 2.85 -10.32 1.21
N LEU A 49 3.65 -10.31 0.14
CA LEU A 49 3.71 -11.40 -0.85
C LEU A 49 4.05 -12.74 -0.19
N ALA A 50 5.01 -12.74 0.75
CA ALA A 50 5.41 -13.92 1.52
C ALA A 50 4.29 -14.50 2.41
N ARG A 51 3.19 -13.75 2.61
CA ARG A 51 2.04 -14.13 3.44
C ARG A 51 0.78 -14.37 2.60
N THR A 52 0.90 -14.41 1.28
CA THR A 52 -0.23 -14.67 0.38
C THR A 52 -0.65 -16.14 0.44
N VAL A 53 -1.96 -16.37 0.32
CA VAL A 53 -2.55 -17.70 0.24
C VAL A 53 -2.99 -17.96 -1.19
N LEU A 54 -2.82 -19.18 -1.66
CA LEU A 54 -3.29 -19.62 -2.96
C LEU A 54 -4.75 -20.08 -2.89
N VAL A 55 -5.55 -19.68 -3.86
CA VAL A 55 -6.94 -20.10 -4.05
C VAL A 55 -6.95 -21.11 -5.20
N VAL A 56 -7.29 -22.37 -4.91
CA VAL A 56 -7.28 -23.47 -5.90
C VAL A 56 -5.93 -23.54 -6.65
N GLY A 57 -4.83 -23.42 -5.91
CA GLY A 57 -3.47 -23.47 -6.46
C GLY A 57 -3.00 -22.23 -7.22
N ARG A 58 -3.80 -21.16 -7.27
CA ARG A 58 -3.44 -19.90 -7.95
C ARG A 58 -3.40 -18.73 -7.00
N ARG A 59 -2.53 -17.76 -7.27
CA ARG A 59 -2.61 -16.47 -6.58
C ARG A 59 -3.75 -15.67 -7.21
N VAL A 60 -4.57 -15.03 -6.39
CA VAL A 60 -5.65 -14.15 -6.87
C VAL A 60 -5.36 -12.74 -6.42
N ILE A 61 -5.21 -11.82 -7.37
CA ILE A 61 -4.93 -10.41 -7.16
C ILE A 61 -6.10 -9.58 -7.66
N VAL A 62 -6.56 -8.66 -6.83
CA VAL A 62 -7.57 -7.66 -7.18
C VAL A 62 -6.86 -6.33 -7.40
N ILE A 63 -7.13 -5.66 -8.51
CA ILE A 63 -6.69 -4.28 -8.76
C ILE A 63 -7.89 -3.36 -8.49
N ASP A 64 -7.68 -2.36 -7.64
CA ASP A 64 -8.73 -1.43 -7.20
C ASP A 64 -8.20 -0.01 -6.99
N GLY A 65 -8.94 0.97 -7.47
CA GLY A 65 -8.64 2.40 -7.36
C GLY A 65 -9.32 3.02 -6.13
N LYS A 66 -8.54 3.73 -5.30
CA LYS A 66 -9.07 4.42 -4.12
C LYS A 66 -8.47 5.82 -3.98
N THR A 67 -9.35 6.80 -3.79
CA THR A 67 -8.96 8.15 -3.39
C THR A 67 -8.75 8.23 -1.88
N VAL A 68 -7.55 8.61 -1.46
CA VAL A 68 -7.19 8.76 -0.04
C VAL A 68 -7.73 10.11 0.47
N ARG A 69 -9.05 10.19 0.68
CA ARG A 69 -9.77 11.45 0.96
C ARG A 69 -9.22 12.26 2.14
N GLY A 70 -8.57 11.61 3.11
CA GLY A 70 -7.96 12.25 4.27
C GLY A 70 -6.57 12.85 4.03
N ALA A 71 -5.95 12.60 2.87
CA ALA A 71 -4.59 13.03 2.55
C ALA A 71 -4.53 14.31 1.68
N ARG A 72 -5.58 15.15 1.74
CA ARG A 72 -5.57 16.46 1.05
C ARG A 72 -4.58 17.40 1.74
N GLY A 73 -3.82 18.17 0.97
CA GLY A 73 -2.88 19.14 1.50
C GLY A 73 -2.69 20.33 0.56
N GLY A 74 -2.55 21.54 1.12
CA GLY A 74 -2.07 22.72 0.39
C GLY A 74 -2.88 23.14 -0.85
N GLY A 75 -4.16 22.75 -0.97
CA GLY A 75 -4.99 23.03 -2.14
C GLY A 75 -4.98 21.94 -3.22
N SER A 76 -4.13 20.92 -3.11
CA SER A 76 -4.12 19.78 -4.01
C SER A 76 -5.25 18.78 -3.69
N PRO A 77 -5.83 18.13 -4.71
CA PRO A 77 -6.81 17.07 -4.50
C PRO A 77 -6.18 15.89 -3.73
N ALA A 78 -7.05 15.06 -3.15
CA ALA A 78 -6.60 13.85 -2.49
C ALA A 78 -5.98 12.90 -3.53
N PRO A 79 -4.83 12.26 -3.24
CA PRO A 79 -4.22 11.33 -4.17
C PRO A 79 -5.18 10.16 -4.45
N HIS A 80 -5.22 9.75 -5.70
CA HIS A 80 -5.91 8.54 -6.13
C HIS A 80 -4.86 7.45 -6.39
N LEU A 81 -4.98 6.34 -5.67
CA LEU A 81 -4.03 5.24 -5.72
C LEU A 81 -4.70 4.02 -6.32
N LEU A 82 -4.01 3.34 -7.24
CA LEU A 82 -4.41 2.05 -7.76
C LEU A 82 -3.58 0.98 -7.04
N ALA A 83 -4.23 0.06 -6.34
CA ALA A 83 -3.56 -0.94 -5.50
C ALA A 83 -3.82 -2.37 -5.99
N ALA A 84 -2.81 -3.23 -5.86
CA ALA A 84 -2.91 -4.66 -6.09
C ALA A 84 -3.06 -5.37 -4.75
N LEU A 85 -4.20 -6.02 -4.54
CA LEU A 85 -4.59 -6.67 -3.30
C LEU A 85 -4.62 -8.18 -3.47
N ALA A 86 -3.92 -8.92 -2.61
CA ALA A 86 -4.06 -10.37 -2.56
C ALA A 86 -5.42 -10.75 -1.96
N HIS A 87 -6.25 -11.48 -2.72
CA HIS A 87 -7.65 -11.75 -2.35
C HIS A 87 -7.80 -12.47 -1.00
N GLY A 88 -6.97 -13.48 -0.73
CA GLY A 88 -7.06 -14.29 0.49
C GLY A 88 -6.60 -13.57 1.76
N SER A 89 -5.51 -12.79 1.67
CA SER A 89 -4.92 -12.09 2.84
C SER A 89 -5.37 -10.64 2.96
N ARG A 90 -6.02 -10.08 1.94
CA ARG A 90 -6.35 -8.64 1.79
C ARG A 90 -5.13 -7.72 1.92
N ALA A 91 -3.94 -8.25 1.69
CA ALA A 91 -2.71 -7.49 1.78
C ALA A 91 -2.44 -6.75 0.47
N VAL A 92 -1.98 -5.50 0.57
CA VAL A 92 -1.49 -4.74 -0.58
C VAL A 92 -0.12 -5.28 -0.98
N LEU A 93 0.01 -5.73 -2.22
CA LEU A 93 1.25 -6.24 -2.80
C LEU A 93 2.07 -5.14 -3.49
N GLY A 94 1.39 -4.04 -3.82
CA GLY A 94 1.97 -2.81 -4.37
C GLY A 94 0.86 -1.86 -4.77
N GLN A 95 1.18 -0.58 -4.87
CA GLN A 95 0.27 0.45 -5.37
C GLN A 95 1.02 1.53 -6.15
N VAL A 96 0.30 2.22 -7.02
CA VAL A 96 0.83 3.35 -7.79
C VAL A 96 -0.15 4.52 -7.74
N ALA A 97 0.38 5.74 -7.75
CA ALA A 97 -0.44 6.94 -7.84
C ALA A 97 -0.95 7.14 -9.28
N VAL A 98 -2.24 7.41 -9.41
CA VAL A 98 -2.83 7.82 -10.68
C VAL A 98 -2.69 9.33 -10.81
N SER A 99 -2.04 9.77 -11.89
CA SER A 99 -1.90 11.18 -12.20
C SER A 99 -3.26 11.87 -12.37
N GLU A 100 -3.38 13.11 -11.89
CA GLU A 100 -4.62 13.90 -11.95
C GLU A 100 -5.21 14.06 -13.36
N LYS A 101 -4.37 13.99 -14.40
CA LYS A 101 -4.78 14.10 -15.81
C LYS A 101 -4.84 12.75 -16.53
N SER A 102 -4.73 11.65 -15.80
CA SER A 102 -4.71 10.29 -16.34
C SER A 102 -5.90 9.49 -15.83
N ASN A 103 -6.06 8.29 -16.37
CA ASN A 103 -7.02 7.30 -15.90
C ASN A 103 -6.27 6.08 -15.34
N GLU A 104 -7.02 5.11 -14.83
CA GLU A 104 -6.44 3.93 -14.18
C GLU A 104 -5.75 2.97 -15.18
N ILE A 105 -5.97 3.09 -16.50
CA ILE A 105 -5.44 2.13 -17.49
C ILE A 105 -3.89 2.13 -17.53
N PRO A 106 -3.19 3.28 -17.72
CA PRO A 106 -1.74 3.31 -17.66
C PRO A 106 -1.19 2.89 -16.31
N ALA A 107 -1.84 3.32 -15.21
CA ALA A 107 -1.45 2.97 -13.85
C ALA A 107 -1.55 1.46 -13.61
N ALA A 108 -2.62 0.80 -14.08
CA ALA A 108 -2.78 -0.65 -14.00
C ALA A 108 -1.64 -1.37 -14.73
N ARG A 109 -1.26 -0.89 -15.92
CA ARG A 109 -0.13 -1.45 -16.68
C ARG A 109 1.20 -1.27 -15.96
N GLU A 110 1.39 -0.16 -15.25
CA GLU A 110 2.59 0.07 -14.44
C GLU A 110 2.62 -0.88 -13.24
N LEU A 111 1.54 -0.93 -12.48
CA LEU A 111 1.41 -1.79 -11.32
C LEU A 111 1.62 -3.27 -11.67
N LEU A 112 1.04 -3.75 -12.77
CA LEU A 112 1.21 -5.13 -13.23
C LEU A 112 2.65 -5.47 -13.60
N ARG A 113 3.45 -4.50 -14.08
CA ARG A 113 4.88 -4.70 -14.38
C ARG A 113 5.73 -4.89 -13.13
N LEU A 114 5.24 -4.48 -11.97
CA LEU A 114 5.93 -4.61 -10.69
C LEU A 114 5.69 -5.99 -10.02
N LEU A 115 4.77 -6.79 -10.56
CA LEU A 115 4.32 -8.04 -9.95
C LEU A 115 4.78 -9.25 -10.77
N ASP A 116 5.14 -10.33 -10.07
CA ASP A 116 5.23 -11.65 -10.67
C ASP A 116 3.81 -12.22 -10.85
N LEU A 117 3.41 -12.40 -12.11
CA LEU A 117 2.08 -12.83 -12.51
C LEU A 117 2.02 -14.31 -12.88
N GLU A 118 3.12 -15.06 -12.75
CA GLU A 118 3.10 -16.50 -13.01
C GLU A 118 2.08 -17.19 -12.08
N GLY A 119 1.24 -18.06 -12.65
CA GLY A 119 0.19 -18.77 -11.91
C GLY A 119 -0.85 -17.86 -11.24
N THR A 120 -0.96 -16.59 -11.67
CA THR A 120 -1.80 -15.58 -11.03
C THR A 120 -3.07 -15.28 -11.84
N VAL A 121 -4.20 -15.16 -11.15
CA VAL A 121 -5.44 -14.60 -11.68
C VAL A 121 -5.54 -13.15 -11.21
N VAL A 122 -5.68 -12.23 -12.16
CA VAL A 122 -5.90 -10.82 -11.86
C VAL A 122 -7.34 -10.45 -12.19
N THR A 123 -8.01 -9.77 -11.26
CA THR A 123 -9.33 -9.18 -11.46
C THR A 123 -9.26 -7.67 -11.29
N MET A 124 -9.96 -6.92 -12.12
CA MET A 124 -10.10 -5.47 -12.01
C MET A 124 -11.49 -5.11 -12.50
N ASP A 125 -12.08 -4.06 -11.94
CA ASP A 125 -13.34 -3.54 -12.44
C ASP A 125 -13.21 -3.09 -13.90
N ALA A 126 -14.29 -3.24 -14.65
CA ALA A 126 -14.34 -2.81 -16.04
C ALA A 126 -14.25 -1.28 -16.09
N LEU A 127 -13.08 -0.80 -16.52
CA LEU A 127 -12.85 0.63 -16.77
C LEU A 127 -13.80 1.07 -17.89
N HIS A 128 -14.69 2.00 -17.58
CA HIS A 128 -15.54 2.64 -18.59
C HIS A 128 -14.63 3.59 -19.38
N ILE A 129 -14.46 3.30 -20.67
CA ILE A 129 -13.57 3.99 -21.60
C ILE A 129 -14.17 5.32 -22.03
#